data_AF-A0A177AZ80-F1
#
_entry.id   AF-A0A177AZ80-F1
#
_cell.length_a   1.000
_cell.length_b   1.000
_cell.length_c   1.000
_cell.angle_alpha   90.00
_cell.angle_beta   90.00
_cell.angle_gamma   90.00
#
_symmetry.space_group_name_H-M   'P 1'
#
loop_
_entity.id
_entity.type
_entity.pdbx_description
1 polymer ?
#
loop_
_entity_poly.entity_id
_entity_poly.type
_entity_poly.pdbx_seq_one_letter_code
_entity_poly.pdbx_strand_id
1 'polypeptide(L)' 'MKDEKVHQAIEKALEIVNSKATNNVYKIKKWKILKKDFSIPGGEMGPTMKIKKKQVILKFKTEIDEIYKDKCML' A
#
# COMPACT_ATOMS: atom_id res chain seq x y z
N MET A 1 -5.04 14.90 8.16
CA MET A 1 -5.51 14.38 9.45
C MET A 1 -5.35 12.87 9.42
N LYS A 2 -4.49 12.29 10.25
CA LYS A 2 -4.39 10.82 10.40
C LYS A 2 -5.45 10.44 11.43
N ASP A 3 -6.45 9.68 11.03
CA ASP A 3 -7.44 9.17 11.98
C ASP A 3 -6.83 7.99 12.73
N GLU A 4 -6.56 8.19 14.03
CA GLU A 4 -5.91 7.18 14.85
C GLU A 4 -6.71 5.89 14.94
N LYS A 5 -8.04 5.96 14.96
CA LYS A 5 -8.90 4.77 15.05
C LYS A 5 -8.81 3.94 13.77
N VAL A 6 -8.79 4.62 12.61
CA VAL A 6 -8.61 3.96 11.31
C VAL A 6 -7.24 3.29 11.24
N HIS A 7 -6.18 3.98 11.66
CA HIS A 7 -4.84 3.41 11.68
C HIS A 7 -4.74 2.18 12.60
N GLN A 8 -5.28 2.26 13.81
CA GLN A 8 -5.31 1.13 14.75
C GLN A 8 -6.09 -0.07 14.19
N ALA A 9 -7.21 0.17 13.49
CA ALA A 9 -7.98 -0.90 12.87
C ALA A 9 -7.18 -1.61 11.76
N ILE A 10 -6.43 -0.85 10.94
CA ILE A 10 -5.58 -1.42 9.89
C ILE A 10 -4.41 -2.20 10.49
N GLU A 11 -3.74 -1.68 11.52
CA GLU A 11 -2.64 -2.39 12.18
C GLU A 11 -3.09 -3.74 12.74
N LYS A 12 -4.23 -3.78 13.45
CA LYS A 12 -4.82 -5.04 13.94
C LYS A 12 -5.13 -6.01 12.81
N ALA A 13 -5.67 -5.53 11.69
CA ALA A 13 -5.93 -6.36 10.52
C ALA A 13 -4.63 -6.91 9.91
N LEU A 14 -3.58 -6.10 9.85
CA LEU A 14 -2.26 -6.52 9.37
C LEU A 14 -1.61 -7.55 10.28
N GLU A 15 -1.74 -7.44 11.59
CA GLU A 15 -1.28 -8.47 12.54
C GLU A 15 -1.93 -9.83 12.28
N ILE A 16 -3.26 -9.84 12.10
CA ILE A 16 -4.02 -11.05 11.79
C ILE A 16 -3.56 -11.65 10.46
N VAL A 17 -3.38 -10.84 9.41
CA VAL A 17 -2.91 -11.34 8.09
C VAL A 17 -1.46 -11.82 8.16
N ASN A 18 -0.57 -11.07 8.81
CA ASN A 18 0.85 -11.39 8.92
C ASN A 18 1.10 -12.63 9.79
N SER A 19 0.24 -12.93 10.76
CA SER A 19 0.31 -14.18 11.54
C SER A 19 0.07 -15.44 10.69
N LYS A 20 -0.62 -15.31 9.56
CA LYS A 20 -0.89 -16.40 8.62
C LYS A 20 0.21 -16.56 7.55
N ALA A 21 1.19 -15.67 7.51
CA ALA A 21 2.26 -15.70 6.51
C ALA A 21 3.26 -16.82 6.82
N THR A 22 3.53 -17.67 5.81
CA THR A 22 4.47 -18.81 5.94
C THR A 22 5.89 -18.39 6.32
N ASN A 23 6.33 -17.21 5.90
CA ASN A 23 7.64 -16.66 6.25
C ASN A 23 7.61 -15.11 6.29
N ASN A 24 8.73 -14.50 6.65
CA ASN A 24 8.85 -13.05 6.77
C ASN A 24 8.84 -12.28 5.43
N VAL A 25 9.00 -12.97 4.29
CA VAL A 25 8.95 -12.36 2.94
C VAL A 25 7.51 -12.10 2.52
N TYR A 26 6.56 -12.93 2.98
CA TYR A 26 5.14 -12.77 2.68
C TYR A 26 4.41 -11.80 3.62
N LYS A 27 5.11 -11.20 4.60
CA LYS A 27 4.51 -10.23 5.53
C LYS A 27 4.44 -8.84 4.91
N ILE A 28 3.32 -8.15 5.13
CA ILE A 28 3.16 -6.73 4.85
C ILE A 28 3.89 -5.95 5.94
N LYS A 29 5.00 -5.29 5.57
CA LYS A 29 5.88 -4.58 6.52
C LYS A 29 5.63 -3.08 6.60
N LYS A 30 5.24 -2.48 5.47
CA LYS A 30 5.00 -1.05 5.36
C LYS A 30 3.79 -0.81 4.47
N TRP A 31 2.99 0.18 4.80
CA TRP A 31 1.76 0.52 4.11
C TRP A 31 1.49 2.02 4.21
N LYS A 32 0.62 2.54 3.33
CA LYS A 32 0.20 3.94 3.32
C LYS A 32 -1.22 4.04 2.78
N ILE A 33 -2.05 4.87 3.41
CA ILE A 33 -3.37 5.24 2.87
C ILE A 33 -3.20 6.31 1.81
N LEU A 34 -3.77 6.06 0.64
CA LEU A 34 -3.87 7.06 -0.42
C LEU A 34 -5.08 7.96 -0.19
N LYS A 35 -5.01 9.20 -0.65
CA LYS A 35 -6.12 10.16 -0.54
C LYS A 35 -7.28 9.87 -1.51
N LYS A 36 -7.03 9.03 -2.52
CA LYS A 36 -7.97 8.72 -3.60
C LYS A 36 -7.85 7.25 -3.97
N ASP A 37 -8.98 6.65 -4.30
CA ASP A 37 -9.06 5.29 -4.80
C ASP A 37 -8.54 5.16 -6.24
N PHE A 38 -8.16 3.94 -6.62
CA PHE A 38 -7.88 3.61 -8.01
C PHE A 38 -9.16 3.64 -8.83
N SER A 39 -9.05 4.09 -10.07
CA SER A 39 -10.21 4.26 -10.92
C SER A 39 -9.90 3.94 -12.38
N ILE A 40 -10.95 3.63 -13.15
CA ILE A 40 -10.81 3.48 -14.61
C ILE A 40 -10.53 4.84 -15.27
N PRO A 41 -11.26 5.94 -14.96
CA PRO A 41 -10.97 7.25 -15.54
C PRO A 41 -9.59 7.82 -15.16
N GLY A 42 -9.09 7.49 -13.96
CA GLY A 42 -7.76 7.90 -13.50
C GLY A 42 -6.60 7.09 -14.09
N GLY A 43 -6.90 6.03 -14.85
CA GLY A 43 -5.91 5.21 -15.55
C GLY A 43 -5.21 4.16 -14.70
N GLU A 44 -5.48 4.09 -13.39
CA GLU A 44 -4.89 3.10 -12.49
C GLU A 44 -5.46 1.70 -12.73
N MET A 45 -6.69 1.62 -13.26
CA MET A 45 -7.39 0.38 -13.56
C MET A 45 -7.66 0.25 -15.06
N GLY A 46 -7.68 -0.98 -15.55
CA GLY A 46 -8.20 -1.30 -16.88
C GLY A 46 -9.72 -1.37 -16.90
N PRO A 47 -10.34 -1.51 -18.09
CA PRO A 47 -11.79 -1.66 -18.24
C PRO A 47 -12.37 -2.84 -17.44
N THR A 48 -11.56 -3.88 -17.20
CA THR A 48 -11.91 -5.06 -16.40
C THR A 48 -11.65 -4.89 -14.90
N MET A 49 -11.44 -3.65 -14.42
CA MET A 49 -11.10 -3.34 -13.03
C MET A 49 -9.80 -4.00 -12.52
N LYS A 50 -8.94 -4.47 -13.42
CA LYS A 50 -7.59 -4.95 -13.05
C LYS A 50 -6.62 -3.79 -12.93
N ILE A 51 -5.79 -3.80 -11.88
CA ILE A 51 -4.78 -2.76 -11.64
C ILE A 51 -3.71 -2.79 -12.73
N LYS A 52 -3.45 -1.64 -13.34
CA LYS A 52 -2.33 -1.41 -14.26
C LYS A 52 -1.08 -1.07 -13.46
N LYS A 53 -0.37 -2.10 -12.99
CA LYS A 53 0.82 -1.97 -12.10
C LYS A 53 1.80 -0.87 -12.53
N LYS A 54 2.20 -0.84 -13.80
CA LYS A 54 3.14 0.17 -14.33
C LYS A 54 2.63 1.61 -14.15
N GLN A 55 1.35 1.84 -14.40
CA GLN A 55 0.74 3.16 -14.27
C GLN A 55 0.62 3.58 -12.80
N VAL A 56 0.23 2.65 -11.93
CA VAL A 56 0.17 2.91 -10.48
C VAL A 56 1.54 3.25 -9.92
N ILE A 57 2.59 2.48 -10.24
CA ILE A 57 3.95 2.74 -9.76
C ILE A 57 4.45 4.12 -10.22
N LEU A 58 4.19 4.49 -11.48
CA LEU A 58 4.58 5.80 -12.00
C LEU A 58 3.83 6.94 -11.30
N LYS A 59 2.51 6.79 -11.12
CA LYS A 59 1.63 7.83 -10.58
C LYS A 59 1.85 8.10 -9.10
N PHE A 60 2.11 7.05 -8.32
CA PHE A 60 2.31 7.12 -6.87
C PHE A 60 3.77 6.93 -6.48
N LYS A 61 4.70 7.30 -7.37
CA LYS A 61 6.14 7.14 -7.15
C LYS A 61 6.57 7.82 -5.86
N THR A 62 6.11 9.05 -5.60
CA THR A 62 6.46 9.80 -4.39
C THR A 62 6.02 9.08 -3.12
N GLU A 63 4.80 8.55 -3.07
CA GLU A 63 4.30 7.80 -1.92
C GLU A 63 5.05 6.48 -1.71
N ILE A 64 5.40 5.80 -2.80
CA ILE A 64 6.22 4.58 -2.75
C ILE A 64 7.62 4.91 -2.26
N ASP A 65 8.25 5.95 -2.79
CA ASP A 65 9.60 6.38 -2.40
C ASP A 65 9.62 6.79 -0.93
N GLU A 66 8.60 7.50 -0.43
CA GLU A 66 8.46 7.82 1.00
C GLU A 66 8.38 6.58 1.89
N ILE A 67 7.69 5.51 1.47
CA ILE A 67 7.64 4.24 2.21
C ILE A 67 9.05 3.66 2.39
N TYR A 68 9.93 3.81 1.38
CA TYR A 68 11.27 3.25 1.38
C TYR A 68 12.38 4.23 1.77
N LYS A 69 12.08 5.52 1.91
CA LYS A 69 13.04 6.59 2.20
C LYS A 69 13.83 6.34 3.48
N ASP A 70 13.22 5.70 4.47
CA ASP A 70 13.85 5.37 5.76
C ASP A 70 14.76 4.14 5.71
N LYS A 71 15.18 3.67 4.53
CA LYS A 71 16.26 2.68 4.39
C LYS A 71 17.47 3.27 3.66
N CYS A 72 18.19 4.11 4.40
CA CYS A 72 19.62 3.93 4.51
C CYS A 72 19.87 2.96 5.68
N MET A 73 19.86 1.66 5.38
CA MET A 73 20.42 0.61 6.24
C MET A 73 21.23 -0.27 5.28
N LEU A 74 22.54 -0.01 5.28
CA LEU A 74 23.55 -1.02 4.96
C LEU A 74 23.39 -2.22 5.91
#